data_AF-A0A1Y5FED1-F1
#
_entry.id   AF-A0A1Y5FED1-F1
#
_cell.length_a   1.000
_cell.length_b   1.000
_cell.length_c   1.000
_cell.angle_alpha   90.00
_cell.angle_beta   90.00
_cell.angle_gamma   90.00
#
_symmetry.space_group_name_H-M   'P 1'
#
loop_
_entity.id
_entity.type
_entity.pdbx_description
1 polymer ?
#
loop_
_entity_poly.entity_id
_entity_poly.type
_entity_poly.pdbx_seq_one_letter_code
_entity_poly.pdbx_strand_id
1 'polypeptide(L)'
;MKYFLFLFVLLFQLNSFSAEKLIHKISKGKHHKGGKIELFVKERTEDSFVATIAYQIKKKFYVPISDSKLMGNVDQPLPLVFSTKEGYIQLETEKSMKVNKATLKFIARESVGRYYDTYKIEILPDNKKWKAMLWYHPSISSVGWLKTELTLLNIPVLGAYRVKSNLVK
;
A
#
# COMPACT_ATOMS: atom_id res chain seq x y z
N MET A 1 17.85 35.19 -45.00
CA MET A 1 18.04 34.82 -43.58
C MET A 1 16.94 33.83 -43.20
N LYS A 2 17.16 32.55 -43.49
CA LYS A 2 16.26 31.44 -43.21
C LYS A 2 16.99 30.53 -42.21
N TYR A 3 16.25 29.91 -41.30
CA TYR A 3 16.69 28.89 -40.34
C TYR A 3 17.39 29.40 -39.07
N PHE A 4 16.64 30.01 -38.15
CA PHE A 4 17.06 30.12 -36.74
C PHE A 4 15.91 30.00 -35.74
N LEU A 5 14.84 29.29 -36.11
CA LEU A 5 13.61 29.16 -35.32
C LEU A 5 13.21 27.69 -35.17
N PHE A 6 14.21 26.84 -34.92
CA PHE A 6 14.05 25.39 -34.88
C PHE A 6 14.95 24.78 -33.81
N LEU A 7 14.86 25.20 -32.54
CA LEU A 7 15.58 24.46 -31.46
C LEU A 7 15.14 24.70 -30.01
N PHE A 8 14.01 25.34 -29.72
CA PHE A 8 13.65 25.64 -28.31
C PHE A 8 12.37 24.97 -27.79
N VAL A 9 11.70 24.13 -28.58
CA VAL A 9 10.39 23.54 -28.19
C VAL A 9 10.49 22.05 -27.80
N LEU A 10 11.66 21.42 -27.94
CA LEU A 10 11.83 19.97 -27.69
C LEU A 10 12.55 19.63 -26.38
N LEU A 11 12.40 20.48 -25.35
CA LEU A 11 12.86 20.20 -23.98
C LEU A 11 11.69 20.05 -23.01
N PHE A 12 10.52 19.60 -23.48
CA PHE A 12 9.57 18.92 -22.60
C PHE A 12 10.17 17.57 -22.24
N GLN A 13 11.08 17.62 -21.26
CA GLN A 13 11.63 16.48 -20.57
C GLN A 13 10.47 15.61 -20.14
N LEU A 14 10.39 14.43 -20.76
CA LEU A 14 9.59 13.31 -20.31
C LEU A 14 10.08 12.94 -18.92
N ASN A 15 9.55 13.62 -17.90
CA ASN A 15 9.62 13.15 -16.52
C ASN A 15 8.83 11.85 -16.49
N SER A 16 9.53 10.76 -16.77
CA SER A 16 9.05 9.42 -16.48
C SER A 16 8.86 9.38 -14.97
N PHE A 17 7.64 9.65 -14.52
CA PHE A 17 7.19 9.37 -13.16
C PHE A 17 7.30 7.86 -12.98
N SER A 18 8.50 7.40 -12.64
CA SER A 18 8.70 6.05 -12.13
C SER A 18 7.97 6.02 -10.80
N ALA A 19 6.86 5.28 -10.77
CA ALA A 19 6.09 5.11 -9.55
C ALA A 19 7.00 4.50 -8.47
N GLU A 20 7.34 5.32 -7.48
CA GLU A 20 8.23 4.91 -6.41
C GLU A 20 7.60 3.73 -5.63
N LYS A 21 8.37 2.65 -5.49
CA LYS A 21 7.94 1.43 -4.81
C LYS A 21 8.51 1.40 -3.40
N LEU A 22 7.64 1.27 -2.40
CA LEU A 22 8.06 0.97 -1.04
C LEU A 22 8.21 -0.54 -0.87
N ILE A 23 9.40 -1.00 -0.47
CA ILE A 23 9.68 -2.42 -0.28
C ILE A 23 9.65 -2.74 1.21
N HIS A 24 8.76 -3.64 1.60
CA HIS A 24 8.61 -4.12 2.96
C HIS A 24 9.08 -5.56 3.09
N LYS A 25 9.70 -5.88 4.23
CA LYS A 25 10.04 -7.25 4.60
C LYS A 25 8.95 -7.82 5.49
N ILE A 26 8.40 -8.98 5.10
CA ILE A 26 7.45 -9.71 5.94
C ILE A 26 8.21 -10.36 7.11
N SER A 27 7.74 -10.11 8.32
CA SER A 27 8.28 -10.69 9.55
C SER A 27 7.96 -12.18 9.62
N LYS A 28 8.80 -12.96 10.32
CA LYS A 28 8.52 -14.38 10.56
C LYS A 28 7.22 -14.53 11.36
N GLY A 29 6.38 -15.50 10.98
CA GLY A 29 5.12 -15.78 11.63
C GLY A 29 4.94 -17.27 11.93
N LYS A 30 3.72 -17.64 12.34
CA LYS A 30 3.37 -19.04 12.63
C LYS A 30 3.55 -19.92 11.38
N HIS A 31 3.07 -19.49 10.22
CA HIS A 31 3.03 -20.30 8.98
C HIS A 31 3.98 -19.82 7.87
N HIS A 32 4.80 -18.80 8.11
CA HIS A 32 5.78 -18.28 7.15
C HIS A 32 7.10 -17.96 7.82
N LYS A 33 8.18 -18.03 7.04
CA LYS A 33 9.53 -17.63 7.45
C LYS A 33 9.86 -16.18 7.06
N GLY A 34 9.03 -15.55 6.24
CA GLY A 34 9.16 -14.15 5.83
C GLY A 34 8.51 -13.93 4.48
N GLY A 35 9.08 -13.04 3.67
CA GLY A 35 8.55 -12.66 2.37
C GLY A 35 8.76 -11.17 2.08
N LYS A 36 8.11 -10.67 1.05
CA LYS A 36 8.12 -9.25 0.67
C LYS A 36 6.71 -8.73 0.42
N ILE A 37 6.51 -7.45 0.73
CA ILE A 37 5.37 -6.66 0.28
C ILE A 37 5.94 -5.46 -0.47
N GLU A 38 5.43 -5.18 -1.67
CA GLU A 38 5.75 -3.98 -2.44
C GLU A 38 4.49 -3.12 -2.49
N LEU A 39 4.63 -1.85 -2.13
CA LEU A 39 3.55 -0.87 -2.14
C LEU A 39 3.87 0.20 -3.16
N PHE A 40 2.93 0.48 -4.07
CA PHE A 40 3.13 1.48 -5.11
C PHE A 40 1.80 2.01 -5.64
N VAL A 41 1.87 3.16 -6.30
CA VAL A 41 0.74 3.72 -7.06
C VAL A 41 0.82 3.17 -8.48
N LYS A 42 -0.19 2.40 -8.88
CA LYS A 42 -0.25 1.79 -10.22
C LYS A 42 -0.76 2.76 -11.28
N GLU A 43 -1.80 3.50 -10.94
CA GLU A 43 -2.50 4.47 -11.79
C GLU A 43 -2.89 5.69 -10.97
N ARG A 44 -2.91 6.86 -11.61
CA ARG A 44 -3.36 8.13 -11.00
C ARG A 44 -4.21 8.89 -12.02
N THR A 45 -5.35 9.38 -11.57
CA THR A 45 -6.23 10.32 -12.28
C THR A 45 -6.29 11.64 -11.51
N GLU A 46 -7.06 12.59 -11.99
CA GLU A 46 -7.27 13.89 -11.31
C GLU A 46 -7.91 13.73 -9.92
N ASP A 47 -8.82 12.77 -9.76
CA ASP A 47 -9.59 12.59 -8.52
C ASP A 47 -9.13 11.42 -7.65
N SER A 48 -8.35 10.49 -8.20
CA SER A 48 -8.07 9.22 -7.54
C SER A 48 -6.72 8.62 -7.92
N PHE A 49 -6.29 7.63 -7.16
CA PHE A 49 -5.16 6.78 -7.51
C PHE A 49 -5.42 5.34 -7.08
N VAL A 50 -4.74 4.39 -7.71
CA VAL A 50 -4.82 2.97 -7.35
C VAL A 50 -3.57 2.60 -6.56
N ALA A 51 -3.75 2.38 -5.25
CA ALA A 51 -2.71 1.82 -4.40
C ALA A 51 -2.66 0.30 -4.55
N THR A 52 -1.51 -0.24 -4.92
CA THR A 52 -1.30 -1.69 -5.04
C THR A 52 -0.45 -2.20 -3.89
N ILE A 53 -0.93 -3.27 -3.25
CA ILE A 53 -0.16 -4.08 -2.30
C ILE A 53 0.17 -5.40 -2.98
N ALA A 54 1.37 -5.50 -3.55
CA ALA A 54 1.89 -6.74 -4.12
C ALA A 54 2.59 -7.54 -3.01
N TYR A 55 2.18 -8.79 -2.78
CA TYR A 55 2.74 -9.64 -1.72
C TYR A 55 3.35 -10.91 -2.28
N GLN A 56 4.41 -11.38 -1.61
CA GLN A 56 5.00 -12.69 -1.83
C GLN A 56 5.44 -13.26 -0.48
N ILE A 57 4.69 -14.25 0.01
CA ILE A 57 4.88 -14.84 1.34
C ILE A 57 5.71 -16.12 1.21
N LYS A 58 6.81 -16.20 1.95
CA LYS A 58 7.65 -17.41 2.02
C LYS A 58 7.14 -18.32 3.13
N LYS A 59 6.38 -19.36 2.78
CA LYS A 59 5.85 -20.34 3.74
C LYS A 59 6.96 -21.15 4.43
N LYS A 60 6.59 -21.79 5.54
CA LYS A 60 7.41 -22.86 6.15
C LYS A 60 7.14 -24.20 5.44
N PHE A 61 8.08 -25.13 5.53
CA PHE A 61 8.03 -26.39 4.77
C PHE A 61 6.76 -27.22 5.05
N TYR A 62 6.26 -27.22 6.28
CA TYR A 62 5.08 -27.98 6.70
C TYR A 62 3.73 -27.38 6.26
N VAL A 63 3.73 -26.25 5.54
CA VAL A 63 2.48 -25.59 5.11
C VAL A 63 2.05 -26.13 3.74
N PRO A 64 0.90 -26.84 3.67
CA PRO A 64 0.48 -27.56 2.46
C PRO A 64 -0.25 -26.64 1.47
N ILE A 65 0.33 -25.49 1.14
CA ILE A 65 -0.23 -24.50 0.20
C ILE A 65 0.78 -24.21 -0.89
N SER A 66 0.35 -24.18 -2.15
CA SER A 66 1.22 -23.80 -3.27
C SER A 66 1.69 -22.34 -3.15
N ASP A 67 2.93 -22.07 -3.55
CA ASP A 67 3.50 -20.72 -3.48
C ASP A 67 2.69 -19.72 -4.33
N SER A 68 2.04 -20.18 -5.40
CA SER A 68 1.13 -19.40 -6.24
C SER A 68 -0.06 -18.80 -5.48
N LYS A 69 -0.53 -19.45 -4.41
CA LYS A 69 -1.62 -18.94 -3.54
C LYS A 69 -1.12 -17.98 -2.47
N LEU A 70 0.20 -17.81 -2.36
CA LEU A 70 0.88 -16.98 -1.36
C LEU A 70 1.59 -15.78 -2.02
N MET A 71 1.25 -15.51 -3.28
CA MET A 71 1.67 -14.34 -4.01
C MET A 71 0.49 -13.73 -4.77
N GLY A 72 0.50 -12.42 -4.94
CA GLY A 72 -0.54 -11.72 -5.68
C GLY A 72 -0.55 -10.23 -5.40
N ASN A 73 -1.50 -9.54 -6.00
CA ASN A 73 -1.69 -8.10 -5.84
C ASN A 73 -3.10 -7.84 -5.31
N VAL A 74 -3.22 -6.87 -4.40
CA VAL A 74 -4.51 -6.25 -4.11
C VAL A 74 -4.45 -4.78 -4.51
N ASP A 75 -5.37 -4.39 -5.38
CA ASP A 75 -5.51 -3.03 -5.88
C ASP A 75 -6.65 -2.36 -5.12
N GLN A 76 -6.38 -1.19 -4.53
CA GLN A 76 -7.35 -0.38 -3.82
C GLN A 76 -7.38 1.02 -4.42
N PRO A 77 -8.46 1.38 -5.15
CA PRO A 77 -8.70 2.76 -5.54
C PRO A 77 -8.92 3.64 -4.29
N LEU A 78 -8.25 4.79 -4.24
CA LEU A 78 -8.35 5.76 -3.17
C LEU A 78 -8.55 7.17 -3.76
N PRO A 79 -9.37 8.02 -3.12
CA PRO A 79 -9.43 9.44 -3.45
C PRO A 79 -8.05 10.10 -3.34
N LEU A 80 -7.77 11.09 -4.19
CA LEU A 80 -6.45 11.75 -4.24
C LEU A 80 -6.04 12.38 -2.89
N VAL A 81 -7.01 12.78 -2.05
CA VAL A 81 -6.74 13.31 -0.70
C VAL A 81 -5.93 12.36 0.19
N PHE A 82 -5.99 11.04 -0.04
CA PHE A 82 -5.18 10.04 0.68
C PHE A 82 -3.73 9.93 0.19
N SER A 83 -3.34 10.73 -0.79
CA SER A 83 -1.94 10.93 -1.16
C SER A 83 -1.24 11.99 -0.30
N THR A 84 -1.99 12.69 0.55
CA THR A 84 -1.47 13.74 1.43
C THR A 84 -1.87 13.48 2.89
N LYS A 85 -1.31 14.27 3.81
CA LYS A 85 -1.60 14.14 5.26
C LYS A 85 -3.05 14.48 5.58
N GLU A 86 -3.61 15.43 4.83
CA GLU A 86 -4.95 15.99 5.02
C GLU A 86 -6.02 14.90 4.93
N GLY A 87 -5.89 13.93 4.01
CA GLY A 87 -6.85 12.83 3.90
C GLY A 87 -6.88 11.94 5.15
N TYR A 88 -5.74 11.78 5.81
CA TYR A 88 -5.68 11.00 7.06
C TYR A 88 -6.18 11.78 8.27
N ILE A 89 -5.99 13.11 8.30
CA ILE A 89 -6.61 13.99 9.31
C ILE A 89 -8.13 13.95 9.17
N GLN A 90 -8.63 14.03 7.94
CA GLN A 90 -10.06 13.91 7.67
C GLN A 90 -10.60 12.56 8.14
N LEU A 91 -9.94 11.47 7.78
CA LEU A 91 -10.34 10.12 8.22
C LEU A 91 -10.28 9.96 9.75
N GLU A 92 -9.32 10.59 10.43
CA GLU A 92 -9.24 10.62 11.89
C GLU A 92 -10.43 11.34 12.52
N THR A 93 -10.89 12.42 11.89
CA THR A 93 -12.03 13.21 12.34
C THR A 93 -13.33 12.43 12.13
N GLU A 94 -13.51 11.88 10.94
CA GLU A 94 -14.73 11.14 10.54
C GLU A 94 -14.79 9.71 11.12
N LYS A 95 -13.65 9.18 11.59
CA LYS A 95 -13.44 7.80 12.08
C LYS A 95 -13.62 6.70 11.04
N SER A 96 -14.48 6.88 10.05
CA SER A 96 -14.75 5.92 8.99
C SER A 96 -15.22 6.63 7.73
N MET A 97 -14.66 6.26 6.59
CA MET A 97 -15.02 6.81 5.28
C MET A 97 -15.28 5.67 4.30
N LYS A 98 -16.39 5.75 3.56
CA LYS A 98 -16.63 4.87 2.42
C LYS A 98 -15.89 5.43 1.21
N VAL A 99 -15.09 4.58 0.57
CA VAL A 99 -14.40 4.89 -0.68
C VAL A 99 -14.78 3.86 -1.74
N ASN A 100 -14.31 4.05 -2.97
CA ASN A 100 -14.58 3.10 -4.05
C ASN A 100 -14.09 1.69 -3.67
N LYS A 101 -15.01 0.73 -3.61
CA LYS A 101 -14.78 -0.70 -3.28
C LYS A 101 -14.25 -0.99 -1.87
N ALA A 102 -14.23 -0.03 -0.95
CA ALA A 102 -13.80 -0.27 0.43
C ALA A 102 -14.37 0.71 1.45
N THR A 103 -14.25 0.35 2.72
CA THR A 103 -14.39 1.27 3.85
C THR A 103 -13.02 1.44 4.51
N LEU A 104 -12.61 2.69 4.69
CA LEU A 104 -11.43 3.06 5.47
C LEU A 104 -11.88 3.39 6.89
N LYS A 105 -11.13 2.95 7.89
CA LYS A 105 -11.37 3.30 9.30
C LYS A 105 -10.11 3.85 9.91
N PHE A 106 -10.22 4.97 10.62
CA PHE A 106 -9.17 5.39 11.52
C PHE A 106 -9.22 4.55 12.79
N ILE A 107 -8.05 4.10 13.25
CA ILE A 107 -7.92 3.25 14.42
C ILE A 107 -7.27 4.02 15.56
N ALA A 108 -6.10 4.60 15.33
CA ALA A 108 -5.36 5.37 16.34
C ALA A 108 -4.22 6.16 15.70
N ARG A 109 -3.66 7.10 16.47
CA ARG A 109 -2.28 7.55 16.31
C ARG A 109 -1.36 6.60 17.09
N GLU A 110 -0.27 6.14 16.49
CA GLU A 110 0.78 5.45 17.24
C GLU A 110 2.18 5.73 16.65
N SER A 111 3.23 5.41 17.40
CA SER A 111 4.60 5.55 16.90
C SER A 111 5.12 4.22 16.36
N VAL A 112 5.86 4.24 15.26
CA VAL A 112 6.48 3.06 14.66
C VAL A 112 7.96 3.31 14.41
N GLY A 113 8.81 2.72 15.26
CA GLY A 113 10.25 2.95 15.21
C GLY A 113 10.57 4.43 15.43
N ARG A 114 11.21 5.07 14.44
CA ARG A 114 11.55 6.50 14.48
C ARG A 114 10.44 7.44 13.99
N TYR A 115 9.33 6.89 13.52
CA TYR A 115 8.22 7.66 12.97
C TYR A 115 7.16 7.85 14.05
N TYR A 116 7.05 9.07 14.54
CA TYR A 116 6.09 9.45 15.57
C TYR A 116 4.77 9.90 14.92
N ASP A 117 3.68 9.86 15.67
CA ASP A 117 2.36 10.35 15.22
C ASP A 117 1.88 9.74 13.88
N THR A 118 2.11 8.45 13.68
CA THR A 118 1.67 7.74 12.48
C THR A 118 0.17 7.46 12.55
N TYR A 119 -0.51 7.53 11.41
CA TYR A 119 -1.94 7.24 11.31
C TYR A 119 -2.13 5.76 11.05
N LYS A 120 -2.70 5.06 12.04
CA LYS A 120 -3.09 3.67 11.87
C LYS A 120 -4.50 3.61 11.33
N ILE A 121 -4.65 3.02 10.16
CA ILE A 121 -5.94 2.87 9.48
C ILE A 121 -6.21 1.39 9.15
N GLU A 122 -7.48 1.02 9.06
CA GLU A 122 -7.93 -0.27 8.52
C GLU A 122 -8.60 -0.05 7.16
N ILE A 123 -8.23 -0.85 6.17
CA ILE A 123 -8.92 -0.96 4.87
C ILE A 123 -9.74 -2.24 4.87
N LEU A 124 -11.05 -2.08 4.69
CA LEU A 124 -12.03 -3.15 4.59
C LEU A 124 -12.63 -3.16 3.17
N PRO A 125 -12.11 -4.00 2.26
CA PRO A 125 -12.64 -4.10 0.90
C PRO A 125 -14.02 -4.74 0.88
N ASP A 126 -14.86 -4.30 -0.04
CA ASP A 126 -16.26 -4.77 -0.18
C ASP A 126 -16.34 -6.24 -0.58
N ASN A 127 -15.31 -6.74 -1.26
CA ASN A 127 -15.22 -8.14 -1.66
C ASN A 127 -14.91 -9.10 -0.50
N LYS A 128 -14.56 -8.58 0.69
CA LYS A 128 -14.24 -9.35 1.91
C LYS A 128 -13.17 -10.43 1.72
N LYS A 129 -12.32 -10.34 0.69
CA LYS A 129 -11.25 -11.32 0.42
C LYS A 129 -10.00 -11.05 1.24
N TRP A 130 -9.80 -9.81 1.64
CA TRP A 130 -8.65 -9.38 2.42
C TRP A 130 -9.05 -8.24 3.37
N LYS A 131 -8.15 -7.87 4.26
CA LYS A 131 -8.16 -6.59 4.97
C LYS A 131 -6.73 -6.18 5.30
N ALA A 132 -6.47 -4.88 5.43
CA ALA A 132 -5.15 -4.40 5.79
C ALA A 132 -5.22 -3.37 6.91
N MET A 133 -4.32 -3.51 7.89
CA MET A 133 -3.96 -2.40 8.78
C MET A 133 -2.72 -1.71 8.20
N LEU A 134 -2.75 -0.39 8.09
CA LEU A 134 -1.69 0.40 7.48
C LEU A 134 -1.29 1.54 8.40
N TRP A 135 0.00 1.87 8.40
CA TRP A 135 0.56 2.97 9.17
C TRP A 135 1.12 4.01 8.23
N TYR A 136 0.40 5.11 8.09
CA TYR A 136 0.82 6.22 7.25
C TYR A 136 1.67 7.21 8.04
N HIS A 137 2.74 7.70 7.42
CA HIS A 137 3.50 8.85 7.91
C HIS A 137 3.89 9.76 6.73
N PRO A 138 3.71 11.09 6.83
CA PRO A 138 3.90 12.01 5.71
C PRO A 138 5.36 12.15 5.24
N SER A 139 6.34 11.77 6.07
CA SER A 139 7.76 11.76 5.68
C SER A 139 8.15 10.55 4.83
N ILE A 140 7.22 9.65 4.53
CA ILE A 140 7.45 8.48 3.67
C ILE A 140 6.82 8.80 2.33
N SER A 141 7.61 8.64 1.27
CA SER A 141 7.22 8.87 -0.11
C SER A 141 6.20 7.83 -0.61
N SER A 142 5.81 7.94 -1.89
CA SER A 142 4.80 7.07 -2.52
C SER A 142 3.46 7.08 -1.76
N VAL A 143 2.95 5.92 -1.35
CA VAL A 143 1.71 5.80 -0.56
C VAL A 143 1.88 6.15 0.93
N GLY A 144 3.12 6.36 1.40
CA GLY A 144 3.41 6.76 2.78
C GLY A 144 3.22 5.68 3.85
N TRP A 145 2.92 4.44 3.47
CA TRP A 145 2.64 3.34 4.39
C TRP A 145 3.93 2.62 4.81
N LEU A 146 4.43 2.87 6.03
CA LEU A 146 5.70 2.32 6.53
C LEU A 146 5.59 0.93 7.18
N LYS A 147 4.38 0.54 7.56
CA LYS A 147 4.08 -0.77 8.15
C LYS A 147 2.73 -1.24 7.64
N THR A 148 2.61 -2.55 7.46
CA THR A 148 1.39 -3.19 6.96
C THR A 148 1.12 -4.47 7.75
N GLU A 149 -0.13 -4.67 8.17
CA GLU A 149 -0.63 -5.99 8.55
C GLU A 149 -1.72 -6.41 7.55
N LEU A 150 -1.36 -7.25 6.59
CA LEU A 150 -2.28 -7.79 5.59
C LEU A 150 -2.88 -9.10 6.12
N THR A 151 -4.20 -9.22 6.07
CA THR A 151 -4.91 -10.48 6.35
C THR A 151 -5.64 -10.93 5.09
N LEU A 152 -5.27 -12.08 4.56
CA LEU A 152 -5.97 -12.77 3.47
C LEU A 152 -7.03 -13.67 4.10
N LEU A 153 -8.31 -13.40 3.86
CA LEU A 153 -9.39 -14.05 4.63
C LEU A 153 -9.75 -15.44 4.11
N ASN A 154 -9.53 -15.68 2.81
CA ASN A 154 -9.96 -16.91 2.14
C ASN A 154 -8.77 -17.68 1.55
N ILE A 155 -7.83 -18.11 2.39
CA ILE A 155 -6.82 -19.08 1.95
C ILE A 155 -7.37 -20.50 2.17
N PRO A 156 -7.50 -21.32 1.11
CA PRO A 156 -7.92 -22.71 1.26
C PRO A 156 -7.06 -23.45 2.30
N VAL A 157 -7.67 -24.26 3.15
CA VAL A 157 -7.03 -25.07 4.21
C VAL A 157 -6.57 -24.28 5.45
N LEU A 158 -6.15 -23.02 5.32
CA LEU A 158 -5.64 -22.23 6.46
C LEU A 158 -6.63 -21.17 7.00
N GLY A 159 -7.69 -20.86 6.26
CA GLY A 159 -8.60 -19.78 6.60
C GLY A 159 -7.91 -18.42 6.52
N ALA A 160 -8.08 -17.60 7.56
CA ALA A 160 -7.50 -16.26 7.61
C ALA A 160 -5.98 -16.31 7.82
N TYR A 161 -5.23 -15.77 6.87
CA TYR A 161 -3.77 -15.73 6.87
C TYR A 161 -3.26 -14.32 7.06
N ARG A 162 -2.69 -14.03 8.24
CA ARG A 162 -2.15 -12.71 8.59
C ARG A 162 -0.64 -12.66 8.39
N VAL A 163 -0.17 -11.58 7.76
CA VAL A 163 1.25 -11.23 7.64
C VAL A 163 1.49 -9.81 8.13
N LYS A 164 2.62 -9.60 8.80
CA LYS A 164 3.08 -8.27 9.23
C LYS A 164 4.34 -7.91 8.46
N SER A 165 4.44 -6.70 7.96
CA SER A 165 5.62 -6.22 7.24
C SER A 165 6.00 -4.82 7.66
N ASN A 166 7.30 -4.52 7.56
CA ASN A 166 7.86 -3.20 7.84
C ASN A 166 8.71 -2.76 6.65
N LEU A 167 8.72 -1.45 6.40
CA LEU A 167 9.56 -0.81 5.40
C LEU A 167 11.04 -1.17 5.61
N VAL A 168 11.69 -1.55 4.53
CA VAL A 168 13.15 -1.72 4.46
C VAL A 168 13.73 -0.35 4.10
N LYS A 169 14.64 0.15 4.92
CA LYS A 169 15.39 1.38 4.61
C LYS A 169 16.36 1.14 3.47
#